data_AF-A0A2R6B5P9-F1
#
_entry.id   AF-A0A2R6B5P9-F1
#
_cell.length_a   1.000
_cell.length_b   1.000
_cell.length_c   1.000
_cell.angle_alpha   90.00
_cell.angle_beta   90.00
_cell.angle_gamma   90.00
#
_symmetry.space_group_name_H-M   'P 1'
#
loop_
_entity.id
_entity.type
_entity.pdbx_description
1 polymer ?
#
loop_
_entity_poly.entity_id
_entity_poly.type
_entity_poly.pdbx_seq_one_letter_code
_entity_poly.pdbx_strand_id
1 'polypeptide(L)'
;MLGSAWLEIVVQHRALRRSLEELRTLFTQDRESFYLYMDVVVDFLKEVHTPIEDGLVFPKLQETCVGVSGRQIDIANTLSRLSADHKLILTLGNTITTRGKAFDDDILRERFEQFAKILLEHNTDEEELYQAVVKVCGESRVDSSLRIPEKVQKVIEAYGVERYRDFMRQTNE
;
A
#
# COMPACT_ATOMS: atom_id res chain seq x y z
N MET A 1 5.92 20.24 1.10
CA MET A 1 4.81 19.99 2.05
C MET A 1 3.93 18.91 1.44
N LEU A 2 3.67 17.83 2.16
CA LEU A 2 2.67 16.84 1.76
C LEU A 2 1.31 17.54 1.66
N GLY A 3 0.59 17.36 0.55
CA GLY A 3 -0.67 18.05 0.29
C GLY A 3 -1.87 17.36 0.93
N SER A 4 -2.08 16.09 0.56
CA SER A 4 -3.15 15.21 1.04
C SER A 4 -2.57 13.82 1.30
N ALA A 5 -3.08 13.14 2.34
CA ALA A 5 -2.71 11.75 2.61
C ALA A 5 -3.05 10.83 1.43
N TRP A 6 -4.10 11.13 0.67
CA TRP A 6 -4.45 10.35 -0.52
C TRP A 6 -3.41 10.50 -1.64
N LEU A 7 -2.94 11.72 -1.90
CA LEU A 7 -1.92 11.95 -2.92
C LEU A 7 -0.63 11.20 -2.56
N GLU A 8 -0.31 11.14 -1.27
CA GLU A 8 0.81 10.36 -0.78
C GLU A 8 0.62 8.86 -1.08
N ILE A 9 -0.53 8.28 -0.72
CA ILE A 9 -0.86 6.87 -1.03
C ILE A 9 -0.74 6.56 -2.54
N VAL A 10 -1.28 7.42 -3.42
CA VAL A 10 -1.18 7.22 -4.88
C VAL A 10 0.27 7.23 -5.36
N VAL A 11 1.15 8.04 -4.76
CA VAL A 11 2.59 8.02 -5.10
C VAL A 11 3.22 6.72 -4.59
N GLN A 12 2.85 6.24 -3.41
CA GLN A 12 3.31 4.94 -2.87
C GLN A 12 2.86 3.76 -3.73
N HIS A 13 1.63 3.76 -4.27
CA HIS A 13 1.15 2.73 -5.20
C HIS A 13 2.04 2.63 -6.45
N ARG A 14 2.46 3.77 -6.99
CA ARG A 14 3.36 3.81 -8.16
C ARG A 14 4.75 3.28 -7.81
N ALA A 15 5.26 3.61 -6.63
CA ALA A 15 6.53 3.08 -6.13
C ALA A 15 6.44 1.56 -5.99
N LEU A 16 5.42 1.04 -5.31
CA LEU A 16 5.18 -0.38 -5.11
C LEU A 16 5.05 -1.15 -6.43
N ARG A 17 4.34 -0.60 -7.43
CA ARG A 17 4.25 -1.21 -8.76
C ARG A 17 5.63 -1.37 -9.41
N ARG A 18 6.45 -0.33 -9.38
CA ARG A 18 7.83 -0.37 -9.91
C ARG A 18 8.69 -1.34 -9.12
N SER A 19 8.56 -1.38 -7.79
CA SER A 19 9.26 -2.36 -6.95
C SER A 19 8.92 -3.79 -7.33
N LEU A 20 7.66 -4.09 -7.70
CA LEU A 20 7.29 -5.41 -8.20
C LEU A 20 7.94 -5.74 -9.56
N GLU A 21 8.10 -4.76 -10.44
CA GLU A 21 8.81 -4.93 -11.73
C GLU A 21 10.30 -5.22 -11.51
N GLU A 22 10.94 -4.49 -10.60
CA GLU A 22 12.32 -4.71 -10.20
C GLU A 22 12.50 -6.08 -9.54
N LEU A 23 11.61 -6.45 -8.61
CA LEU A 23 11.62 -7.78 -7.96
C LEU A 23 11.48 -8.91 -9.00
N ARG A 24 10.66 -8.76 -10.04
CA ARG A 24 10.56 -9.75 -11.12
C ARG A 24 11.89 -9.91 -11.88
N THR A 25 12.57 -8.80 -12.13
CA THR A 25 13.89 -8.79 -12.78
C THR A 25 14.91 -9.49 -11.90
N LEU A 26 15.01 -9.10 -10.63
CA LEU A 26 15.93 -9.69 -9.65
C LEU A 26 15.66 -11.17 -9.42
N PHE A 27 14.39 -11.59 -9.34
CA PHE A 27 14.01 -13.00 -9.19
C PHE A 27 14.70 -13.89 -10.22
N THR A 28 14.87 -13.38 -11.45
CA THR A 28 15.46 -14.11 -12.58
C THR A 28 16.98 -13.93 -12.66
N GLN A 29 17.51 -12.76 -12.30
CA GLN A 29 18.90 -12.38 -12.56
C GLN A 29 19.82 -12.45 -11.33
N ASP A 30 19.32 -12.08 -10.16
CA ASP A 30 20.09 -12.02 -8.92
C ASP A 30 19.19 -12.34 -7.73
N ARG A 31 19.25 -13.60 -7.31
CA ARG A 31 18.39 -14.14 -6.27
C ARG A 31 18.68 -13.57 -4.88
N GLU A 32 19.93 -13.24 -4.58
CA GLU A 32 20.27 -12.66 -3.28
C GLU A 32 19.76 -11.23 -3.20
N SER A 33 19.93 -10.43 -4.26
CA SER A 33 19.34 -9.09 -4.34
C SER A 33 17.81 -9.12 -4.32
N PHE A 34 17.17 -10.14 -4.92
CA PHE A 34 15.72 -10.34 -4.80
C PHE A 34 15.27 -10.42 -3.34
N TYR A 35 15.94 -11.25 -2.52
CA TYR A 35 15.55 -11.38 -1.11
C TYR A 35 15.78 -10.09 -0.32
N LEU A 36 16.93 -9.44 -0.51
CA LEU A 36 17.24 -8.17 0.17
C LEU A 36 16.23 -7.09 -0.20
N TYR A 37 15.86 -6.99 -1.47
CA TYR A 37 14.92 -5.98 -1.91
C TYR A 37 13.47 -6.34 -1.55
N MET A 38 13.12 -7.62 -1.50
CA MET A 38 11.82 -8.08 -0.99
C MET A 38 11.64 -7.67 0.48
N ASP A 39 12.67 -7.82 1.31
CA ASP A 39 12.67 -7.34 2.70
C ASP A 39 12.40 -5.83 2.78
N VAL A 40 13.02 -5.04 1.90
CA VAL A 40 12.79 -3.59 1.83
C VAL A 40 11.34 -3.27 1.48
N VAL A 41 10.74 -3.97 0.52
CA VAL A 41 9.33 -3.78 0.12
C VAL A 41 8.38 -4.16 1.25
N VAL A 42 8.60 -5.31 1.90
CA VAL A 42 7.75 -5.78 3.00
C VAL A 42 7.84 -4.84 4.21
N ASP A 43 9.04 -4.34 4.53
CA ASP A 43 9.21 -3.40 5.63
C ASP A 43 8.56 -2.03 5.32
N PHE A 44 8.65 -1.55 4.08
CA PHE A 44 7.93 -0.34 3.66
C PHE A 44 6.41 -0.51 3.78
N LEU A 45 5.86 -1.65 3.32
CA LEU A 45 4.44 -1.96 3.45
C LEU A 45 4.00 -1.94 4.92
N LYS A 46 4.79 -2.58 5.78
CA LYS A 46 4.49 -2.75 7.21
C LYS A 46 4.61 -1.46 8.01
N GLU A 47 5.62 -0.65 7.75
CA GLU A 47 5.98 0.49 8.61
C GLU A 47 5.49 1.83 8.04
N VAL A 48 5.12 1.90 6.75
CA VAL A 48 4.70 3.16 6.10
C VAL A 48 3.32 3.06 5.47
N HIS A 49 3.17 2.19 4.46
CA HIS A 49 1.99 2.17 3.62
C HIS A 49 0.73 1.78 4.40
N THR A 50 0.74 0.58 4.98
CA THR A 50 -0.43 0.05 5.71
C THR A 50 -0.77 0.88 6.96
N PRO A 51 0.19 1.43 7.75
CA PRO A 51 -0.15 2.34 8.85
C PRO A 51 -0.79 3.66 8.41
N ILE A 52 -0.41 4.22 7.25
CA ILE A 52 -1.06 5.43 6.72
C ILE A 52 -2.50 5.09 6.31
N GLU A 53 -2.73 3.97 5.63
CA GLU A 53 -4.08 3.55 5.24
C GLU A 53 -4.97 3.21 6.44
N ASP A 54 -4.62 2.16 7.18
CA ASP A 54 -5.44 1.63 8.26
C ASP A 54 -5.55 2.62 9.43
N GLY A 55 -4.49 3.38 9.69
CA GLY A 55 -4.43 4.32 10.81
C GLY A 55 -5.01 5.69 10.50
N LEU A 56 -4.96 6.15 9.25
CA LEU A 56 -5.27 7.54 8.90
C LEU A 56 -6.30 7.68 7.78
N VAL A 57 -6.10 7.05 6.63
CA VAL A 57 -6.93 7.26 5.44
C VAL A 57 -8.28 6.55 5.57
N PHE A 58 -8.28 5.25 5.86
CA PHE A 58 -9.50 4.45 5.94
C PHE A 58 -10.49 4.98 7.00
N PRO A 59 -10.06 5.33 8.24
CA PRO A 59 -10.98 5.93 9.21
C PRO A 59 -11.57 7.25 8.71
N LYS A 60 -10.78 8.09 8.02
CA LYS A 60 -11.25 9.38 7.49
C LYS A 60 -12.22 9.24 6.34
N LEU A 61 -12.01 8.26 5.46
CA LEU A 61 -12.97 7.91 4.40
C LEU A 61 -14.29 7.46 5.03
N GLN A 62 -14.24 6.57 6.02
CA GLN A 62 -15.43 6.10 6.72
C GLN A 62 -16.19 7.25 7.42
N GLU A 63 -15.49 8.10 8.17
CA GLU A 63 -16.05 9.28 8.84
C GLU A 63 -16.71 10.24 7.83
N THR A 64 -16.08 10.44 6.68
CA THR A 64 -16.58 11.34 5.62
C THR A 64 -17.91 10.84 5.04
N CYS A 65 -18.13 9.54 5.05
CA CYS A 65 -19.35 8.94 4.53
C CYS A 65 -20.49 8.85 5.57
N VAL A 66 -20.25 9.20 6.83
CA VAL A 66 -21.29 9.22 7.87
C VAL A 66 -22.41 10.20 7.48
N GLY A 67 -23.65 9.70 7.53
CA GLY A 67 -24.85 10.50 7.25
C GLY A 67 -25.21 10.63 5.77
N VAL A 68 -24.49 10.01 4.84
CA VAL A 68 -24.85 10.02 3.42
C VAL A 68 -25.93 8.96 3.14
N SER A 69 -27.19 9.36 3.33
CA SER A 69 -28.38 8.56 3.04
C SER A 69 -28.71 8.63 1.54
N GLY A 70 -28.28 7.64 0.75
CA GLY A 70 -28.69 7.61 -0.66
C GLY A 70 -28.28 6.39 -1.47
N ARG A 71 -27.06 5.88 -1.30
CA ARG A 71 -26.59 4.61 -1.87
C ARG A 71 -25.50 4.10 -0.94
N GLN A 72 -25.80 3.11 -0.12
CA GLN A 72 -24.77 2.41 0.65
C GLN A 72 -23.88 1.68 -0.36
N ILE A 73 -22.87 2.37 -0.89
CA ILE A 73 -21.60 1.69 -1.09
C ILE A 73 -21.30 1.13 0.30
N ASP A 74 -21.08 -0.18 0.38
CA ASP A 74 -20.73 -0.83 1.62
C ASP A 74 -19.28 -0.53 1.98
N ILE A 75 -19.00 0.76 2.18
CA ILE A 75 -17.67 1.32 2.43
C ILE A 75 -17.07 0.65 3.65
N ALA A 76 -17.88 0.39 4.67
CA ALA A 76 -17.41 -0.30 5.87
C ALA A 76 -16.91 -1.72 5.53
N ASN A 77 -17.67 -2.52 4.78
CA ASN A 77 -17.21 -3.86 4.39
C ASN A 77 -16.05 -3.82 3.39
N THR A 78 -16.03 -2.87 2.43
CA THR A 78 -14.90 -2.72 1.51
C THR A 78 -13.62 -2.34 2.26
N LEU A 79 -13.68 -1.34 3.14
CA LEU A 79 -12.52 -0.95 3.97
C LEU A 79 -12.06 -2.11 4.87
N SER A 80 -13.00 -2.86 5.47
CA SER A 80 -12.66 -4.03 6.27
C SER A 80 -11.99 -5.14 5.45
N ARG A 81 -12.36 -5.29 4.17
CA ARG A 81 -11.71 -6.24 3.25
C ARG A 81 -10.30 -5.77 2.90
N LEU A 82 -10.14 -4.50 2.56
CA LEU A 82 -8.82 -3.90 2.24
C LEU A 82 -7.84 -4.03 3.42
N SER A 83 -8.28 -3.74 4.65
CA SER A 83 -7.45 -3.98 5.85
C SER A 83 -7.16 -5.47 6.10
N ALA A 84 -7.99 -6.39 5.61
CA ALA A 84 -7.71 -7.82 5.67
C ALA A 84 -6.69 -8.24 4.59
N ASP A 85 -6.76 -7.63 3.41
CA ASP A 85 -5.80 -7.81 2.33
C ASP A 85 -4.40 -7.38 2.77
N HIS A 86 -4.25 -6.28 3.55
CA HIS A 86 -2.97 -5.93 4.20
C HIS A 86 -2.37 -7.07 5.02
N LYS A 87 -3.18 -7.76 5.84
CA LYS A 87 -2.70 -8.87 6.66
C LYS A 87 -2.22 -10.03 5.79
N LEU A 88 -2.94 -10.31 4.69
CA LEU A 88 -2.57 -11.35 3.75
C LEU A 88 -1.26 -11.00 3.01
N ILE A 89 -1.15 -9.78 2.49
CA ILE A 89 0.04 -9.25 1.81
C ILE A 89 1.26 -9.34 2.73
N LEU A 90 1.14 -8.85 3.96
CA LEU A 90 2.24 -8.90 4.94
C LEU A 90 2.58 -10.34 5.35
N THR A 91 1.60 -11.23 5.45
CA THR A 91 1.85 -12.65 5.75
C THR A 91 2.62 -13.34 4.63
N LEU A 92 2.21 -13.11 3.37
CA LEU A 92 2.90 -13.65 2.19
C LEU A 92 4.30 -13.07 2.06
N GLY A 93 4.43 -11.74 2.19
CA GLY A 93 5.71 -11.04 2.16
C GLY A 93 6.69 -11.58 3.20
N ASN A 94 6.28 -11.64 4.47
CA ASN A 94 7.10 -12.22 5.54
C ASN A 94 7.45 -13.69 5.29
N THR A 95 6.54 -14.47 4.69
CA THR A 95 6.82 -15.87 4.35
C THR A 95 7.91 -15.97 3.29
N ILE A 96 7.85 -15.14 2.25
CA ILE A 96 8.86 -15.08 1.19
C ILE A 96 10.21 -14.68 1.78
N THR A 97 10.27 -13.67 2.65
CA THR A 97 11.54 -13.18 3.18
C THR A 97 12.16 -14.12 4.21
N THR A 98 11.36 -14.69 5.11
CA THR A 98 11.88 -15.55 6.19
C THR A 98 12.13 -16.99 5.76
N ARG A 99 11.36 -17.51 4.81
CA ARG A 99 11.42 -18.94 4.41
C ARG A 99 11.71 -19.15 2.92
N GLY A 100 11.71 -18.10 2.11
CA GLY A 100 11.86 -18.22 0.65
C GLY A 100 13.12 -18.96 0.22
N LYS A 101 14.23 -18.78 0.94
CA LYS A 101 15.50 -19.51 0.68
C LYS A 101 15.40 -21.03 0.81
N ALA A 102 14.40 -21.53 1.54
CA ALA A 102 14.15 -22.96 1.72
C ALA A 102 13.10 -23.52 0.75
N PHE A 103 12.45 -22.67 -0.06
CA PHE A 103 11.51 -23.11 -1.08
C PHE A 103 12.25 -23.62 -2.31
N ASP A 104 11.63 -24.55 -3.02
CA ASP A 104 11.98 -24.76 -4.42
C ASP A 104 11.53 -23.56 -5.26
N ASP A 105 12.10 -23.44 -6.47
CA ASP A 105 11.88 -22.28 -7.33
C ASP A 105 10.41 -22.12 -7.74
N ASP A 106 9.67 -23.21 -7.91
CA ASP A 106 8.27 -23.19 -8.33
C ASP A 106 7.37 -22.66 -7.22
N ILE A 107 7.54 -23.13 -5.99
CA ILE A 107 6.82 -22.62 -4.81
C ILE A 107 7.17 -21.16 -4.60
N LEU A 108 8.44 -20.79 -4.67
CA LEU A 108 8.85 -19.40 -4.46
C LEU A 108 8.26 -18.47 -5.53
N ARG A 109 8.23 -18.91 -6.79
CA ARG A 109 7.59 -18.19 -7.89
C ARG A 109 6.10 -18.02 -7.64
N GLU A 110 5.39 -19.09 -7.33
CA GLU A 110 3.96 -19.06 -7.05
C GLU A 110 3.62 -18.08 -5.91
N ARG A 111 4.40 -18.11 -4.83
CA ARG A 111 4.21 -17.20 -3.69
C ARG A 111 4.47 -15.75 -4.06
N PHE A 112 5.53 -15.48 -4.81
CA PHE A 112 5.84 -14.14 -5.27
C PHE A 112 4.76 -13.62 -6.24
N GLU A 113 4.29 -14.44 -7.17
CA GLU A 113 3.20 -14.08 -8.08
C GLU A 113 1.89 -13.80 -7.33
N GLN A 114 1.55 -14.61 -6.32
CA GLN A 114 0.40 -14.37 -5.44
C GLN A 114 0.54 -13.04 -4.70
N PHE A 115 1.70 -12.78 -4.08
CA PHE A 115 1.99 -11.52 -3.39
C PHE A 115 1.82 -10.32 -4.33
N ALA A 116 2.44 -10.36 -5.51
CA ALA A 116 2.39 -9.28 -6.49
C ALA A 116 0.97 -9.03 -7.01
N LYS A 117 0.22 -10.11 -7.28
CA LYS A 117 -1.17 -10.03 -7.74
C LYS A 117 -2.05 -9.35 -6.70
N ILE A 118 -2.03 -9.83 -5.45
CA ILE A 118 -2.88 -9.30 -4.38
C ILE A 118 -2.54 -7.83 -4.12
N LEU A 119 -1.26 -7.46 -4.09
CA LEU A 119 -0.85 -6.06 -3.90
C LEU A 119 -1.37 -5.15 -5.01
N LEU A 120 -1.31 -5.56 -6.28
CA LEU A 120 -1.80 -4.75 -7.40
C LEU A 120 -3.32 -4.65 -7.43
N GLU A 121 -4.03 -5.74 -7.11
CA GLU A 121 -5.48 -5.76 -7.00
C GLU A 121 -5.94 -4.87 -5.83
N HIS A 122 -5.29 -4.98 -4.67
CA HIS A 122 -5.52 -4.14 -3.49
C HIS A 122 -5.41 -2.65 -3.81
N ASN A 123 -4.28 -2.21 -4.36
CA ASN A 123 -4.07 -0.80 -4.72
C ASN A 123 -5.14 -0.30 -5.73
N THR A 124 -5.60 -1.17 -6.63
CA THR A 124 -6.64 -0.83 -7.60
C THR A 124 -7.99 -0.67 -6.92
N ASP A 125 -8.36 -1.61 -6.05
CA ASP A 125 -9.62 -1.58 -5.30
C ASP A 125 -9.71 -0.37 -4.36
N GLU A 126 -8.59 0.05 -3.76
CA GLU A 126 -8.50 1.28 -2.96
C GLU A 126 -8.76 2.54 -3.80
N GLU A 127 -8.11 2.63 -4.96
CA GLU A 127 -8.30 3.76 -5.87
C GLU A 127 -9.75 3.82 -6.37
N GLU A 128 -10.36 2.68 -6.69
CA GLU A 128 -11.77 2.60 -7.05
C GLU A 128 -12.70 3.01 -5.89
N LEU A 129 -12.43 2.54 -4.67
CA LEU A 129 -13.17 2.94 -3.48
C LEU A 129 -13.08 4.45 -3.27
N TYR A 130 -11.89 5.03 -3.39
CA TYR A 130 -11.69 6.47 -3.25
C TYR A 130 -12.54 7.25 -4.25
N GLN A 131 -12.52 6.86 -5.53
CA GLN A 131 -13.34 7.50 -6.56
C GLN A 131 -14.84 7.38 -6.25
N ALA A 132 -15.28 6.23 -5.76
CA ALA A 132 -16.66 6.02 -5.36
C ALA A 132 -17.06 6.91 -4.17
N VAL A 133 -16.18 7.07 -3.18
CA VAL A 133 -16.37 7.97 -2.02
C VAL A 133 -16.41 9.42 -2.47
N VAL A 134 -15.50 9.87 -3.33
CA VAL A 134 -15.50 11.23 -3.92
C VAL A 134 -16.80 11.52 -4.65
N LYS A 135 -17.27 10.58 -5.47
CA LYS A 135 -18.53 10.71 -6.22
C LYS A 135 -19.75 10.86 -5.31
N VAL A 136 -19.74 10.21 -4.15
CA VAL A 136 -20.88 10.20 -3.21
C VAL A 136 -20.82 11.34 -2.21
N CYS A 137 -19.63 11.70 -1.73
CA CYS A 137 -19.44 12.66 -0.63
C CYS A 137 -19.01 14.06 -1.09
N GLY A 138 -18.56 14.18 -2.35
CA GLY A 138 -17.99 15.37 -2.92
C GLY A 138 -16.49 15.49 -2.66
N GLU A 139 -15.73 15.80 -3.71
CA GLU A 139 -14.27 15.93 -3.71
C GLU A 139 -13.77 16.88 -2.60
N SER A 140 -14.37 18.08 -2.49
CA SER A 140 -13.98 19.06 -1.47
C SER A 140 -14.06 18.54 -0.04
N ARG A 141 -15.07 17.70 0.27
CA ARG A 141 -15.24 17.12 1.60
C ARG A 141 -14.17 16.06 1.87
N VAL A 142 -13.94 15.18 0.89
CA VAL A 142 -12.92 14.12 0.98
C VAL A 142 -11.53 14.72 1.10
N ASP A 143 -11.15 15.63 0.22
CA ASP A 143 -9.85 16.31 0.25
C ASP A 143 -9.59 17.01 1.57
N SER A 144 -10.58 17.73 2.09
CA SER A 144 -10.47 18.41 3.38
C SER A 144 -10.26 17.42 4.53
N SER A 145 -10.90 16.25 4.49
CA SER A 145 -10.76 15.21 5.52
C SER A 145 -9.37 14.56 5.52
N LEU A 146 -8.75 14.46 4.34
CA LEU A 146 -7.46 13.79 4.14
C LEU A 146 -6.27 14.76 4.15
N ARG A 147 -6.52 16.06 4.40
CA ARG A 147 -5.47 17.07 4.59
C ARG A 147 -4.87 16.98 5.99
N ILE A 148 -4.17 15.87 6.25
CA ILE A 148 -3.52 15.54 7.53
C ILE A 148 -2.01 15.31 7.39
N PRO A 149 -1.26 16.21 6.73
CA PRO A 149 0.13 15.98 6.35
C PRO A 149 1.05 15.74 7.56
N GLU A 150 0.77 16.35 8.72
CA GLU A 150 1.57 16.15 9.92
C GLU A 150 1.51 14.71 10.47
N LYS A 151 0.37 14.03 10.32
CA LYS A 151 0.22 12.64 10.79
C LYS A 151 0.95 11.67 9.86
N VAL A 152 0.85 11.90 8.55
CA VAL A 152 1.58 11.14 7.53
C VAL A 152 3.08 11.33 7.70
N GLN A 153 3.52 12.58 7.90
CA GLN A 153 4.91 12.92 8.12
C GLN A 153 5.50 12.20 9.34
N LYS A 154 4.74 12.06 10.43
CA LYS A 154 5.19 11.31 11.62
C LYS A 154 5.43 9.83 11.34
N VAL A 155 4.61 9.19 10.50
CA VAL A 155 4.84 7.80 10.08
C VAL A 155 6.13 7.70 9.27
N ILE A 156 6.32 8.60 8.30
CA ILE A 156 7.53 8.66 7.47
C ILE A 156 8.79 8.92 8.32
N GLU A 157 8.71 9.82 9.30
CA GLU A 157 9.81 10.11 10.21
C GLU A 157 10.16 8.92 11.10
N ALA A 158 9.17 8.18 11.58
CA ALA A 158 9.38 6.97 12.37
C ALA A 158 10.07 5.85 11.57
N TYR A 159 9.73 5.70 10.29
CA TYR A 159 10.40 4.76 9.39
C TYR A 159 11.81 5.20 8.99
N GLY A 160 12.06 6.51 8.99
CA GLY A 160 13.31 7.14 8.60
C GLY A 160 13.18 7.85 7.24
N VAL A 161 13.31 9.18 7.26
CA VAL A 161 13.06 10.03 6.09
C VAL A 161 13.92 9.67 4.88
N GLU A 162 15.22 9.42 5.08
CA GLU A 162 16.10 9.04 3.95
C GLU A 162 15.75 7.67 3.40
N ARG A 163 15.42 6.71 4.28
CA ARG A 163 15.01 5.36 3.87
C ARG A 163 13.71 5.39 3.06
N TYR A 164 12.74 6.18 3.51
CA TYR A 164 11.53 6.47 2.76
C TYR A 164 11.87 7.10 1.40
N ARG A 165 12.70 8.14 1.37
CA ARG A 165 13.08 8.80 0.11
C ARG A 165 13.80 7.86 -0.83
N ASP A 166 14.66 6.97 -0.36
CA ASP A 166 15.35 6.00 -1.21
C ASP A 166 14.38 5.00 -1.83
N PHE A 167 13.41 4.50 -1.05
CA PHE A 167 12.33 3.67 -1.59
C PHE A 167 11.53 4.42 -2.66
N MET A 168 11.16 5.67 -2.37
CA MET A 168 10.40 6.50 -3.29
C MET A 168 11.22 6.98 -4.50
N ARG A 169 12.53 7.22 -4.40
CA ARG A 169 13.35 7.81 -5.48
C ARG A 169 13.48 6.90 -6.69
N GLN A 170 13.25 5.60 -6.51
CA GLN A 170 13.09 4.65 -7.60
C GLN A 170 11.88 5.00 -8.51
N THR A 171 11.15 6.08 -8.23
CA THR A 171 10.05 6.62 -9.03
C THR A 171 10.39 7.76 -10.01
N ASN A 172 11.61 8.31 -9.99
CA ASN A 172 11.99 9.45 -10.84
C ASN A 172 12.88 9.04 -12.02
N GLU A 173 12.33 8.20 -12.89
CA GLU A 173 12.73 8.08 -14.30
C GLU A 173 11.46 8.05 -15.17
#